data_AF-A0A2P8KJJ1-F1
#
_entry.id   AF-A0A2P8KJJ1-F1
#
_cell.length_a   1.000
_cell.length_b   1.000
_cell.length_c   1.000
_cell.angle_alpha   90.00
_cell.angle_beta   90.00
_cell.angle_gamma   90.00
#
_symmetry.space_group_name_H-M   'P 1'
#
loop_
_entity.id
_entity.type
_entity.pdbx_description
1 polymer ?
#
loop_
_entity_poly.entity_id
_entity_poly.type
_entity_poly.pdbx_seq_one_letter_code
_entity_poly.pdbx_strand_id
1 'polypeptide(L)'
;MNRTHRSLWNRALGAWVAAPENARARGKRSRVARACALTAAILCGGMPAAHACTAGSTAELAACITGNDAVIDLTASITLSGHLPVLERDVTINGQGLYGQRFVLDGAGQFRGFFIGSGTTTVNGLTMQNLRAQGGA
;
A
#
# COMPACT_ATOMS: atom_id res chain seq x y z
N MET A 1 2.61 40.15 -18.53
CA MET A 1 2.31 40.11 -17.08
C MET A 1 3.03 38.90 -16.50
N ASN A 2 4.19 39.08 -15.85
CA ASN A 2 4.99 37.96 -15.33
C ASN A 2 4.50 37.59 -13.93
N ARG A 3 4.05 36.34 -13.72
CA ARG A 3 3.66 35.81 -12.42
C ARG A 3 4.77 34.87 -11.95
N THR A 4 5.79 35.42 -11.32
CA THR A 4 6.83 34.63 -10.66
C THR A 4 6.32 34.22 -9.27
N HIS A 5 6.48 32.95 -8.92
CA HIS A 5 6.07 32.37 -7.63
C HIS A 5 7.27 31.70 -6.96
N ARG A 6 7.31 31.71 -5.62
CA ARG A 6 8.34 31.04 -4.82
C ARG A 6 7.75 29.87 -4.06
N SER A 7 8.39 28.71 -4.12
CA SER A 7 8.08 27.57 -3.25
C SER A 7 8.76 27.76 -1.90
N LEU A 8 7.98 27.67 -0.82
CA LEU A 8 8.45 27.82 0.55
C LEU A 8 8.02 26.60 1.36
N TRP A 9 8.94 26.05 2.16
CA TRP A 9 8.61 24.98 3.10
C TRP A 9 7.94 25.56 4.34
N ASN A 10 6.70 25.14 4.62
CA ASN A 10 5.98 25.53 5.83
C ASN A 10 6.07 24.42 6.88
N ARG A 11 6.92 24.62 7.90
CA ARG A 11 7.09 23.65 9.00
C ARG A 11 5.83 23.41 9.83
N ALA A 12 4.97 24.41 9.99
CA ALA A 12 3.74 24.26 10.78
C ALA A 12 2.70 23.37 10.08
N LEU A 13 2.75 23.32 8.74
CA LEU A 13 1.84 22.52 7.92
C LEU A 13 2.50 21.23 7.39
N GLY A 14 3.83 21.09 7.50
CA GLY A 14 4.57 19.96 6.94
C GLY A 14 4.47 19.87 5.41
N ALA A 15 4.32 21.01 4.72
CA ALA A 15 4.03 21.04 3.29
C ALA A 15 4.78 22.16 2.55
N TRP A 16 4.98 21.97 1.24
CA TRP A 16 5.46 23.00 0.32
C TRP A 16 4.29 23.91 -0.11
N VAL A 17 4.45 25.22 0.08
CA VAL A 17 3.44 26.23 -0.29
C VAL A 17 4.02 27.17 -1.34
N ALA A 18 3.29 27.38 -2.44
CA ALA A 18 3.63 28.39 -3.43
C ALA A 18 3.13 29.77 -2.97
N ALA A 19 4.06 30.69 -2.68
CA ALA A 19 3.75 32.06 -2.29
C ALA A 19 4.06 33.03 -3.44
N PRO A 20 3.18 34.01 -3.74
CA PRO A 20 3.51 35.06 -4.68
C PRO A 20 4.60 35.97 -4.10
N GLU A 21 5.55 36.39 -4.92
CA GLU A 21 6.69 37.23 -4.49
C GLU A 21 6.26 38.59 -3.91
N ASN A 22 5.07 39.05 -4.29
CA ASN A 22 4.52 40.34 -3.90
C ASN A 22 3.62 40.26 -2.66
N ALA A 23 3.65 39.15 -1.92
CA ALA A 23 2.82 38.97 -0.73
C ALA A 23 3.23 39.99 0.35
N ARG A 24 2.37 40.99 0.59
CA ARG A 24 2.61 42.00 1.65
C ARG A 24 2.49 41.32 3.01
N ALA A 25 3.53 41.45 3.85
CA ALA A 25 3.51 40.97 5.22
C ALA A 25 2.47 41.75 6.04
N ARG A 26 1.30 41.14 6.30
CA ARG A 26 0.27 41.74 7.17
C ARG A 26 0.58 41.36 8.62
N GLY A 27 1.13 42.32 9.37
CA GLY A 27 1.45 42.17 10.79
C GLY A 27 0.25 41.71 11.63
N LYS A 28 0.54 40.88 12.63
CA LYS A 28 -0.43 40.23 13.52
C LYS A 28 -1.15 41.26 14.40
N ARG A 29 -2.33 41.72 13.97
CA ARG A 29 -3.25 42.50 14.82
C ARG A 29 -4.20 41.55 15.54
N SER A 30 -4.10 41.52 16.86
CA SER A 30 -5.08 40.88 17.73
C SER A 30 -6.35 41.75 17.78
N ARG A 31 -7.52 41.12 17.53
CA ARG A 31 -8.80 41.32 18.22
C ARG A 31 -9.91 40.57 17.48
N VAL A 32 -10.47 39.59 18.19
CA VAL A 32 -11.90 39.31 18.40
C VAL A 32 -12.88 39.43 17.22
N ALA A 33 -13.66 38.36 17.09
CA ALA A 33 -14.95 38.21 16.41
C ALA A 33 -14.95 38.21 14.87
N ARG A 34 -15.15 37.02 14.30
CA ARG A 34 -16.47 36.63 13.77
C ARG A 34 -16.46 35.17 13.37
N ALA A 35 -17.50 34.49 13.83
CA ALA A 35 -17.86 33.15 13.40
C ALA A 35 -18.02 33.10 11.88
N CYS A 36 -17.28 32.22 11.24
CA CYS A 36 -17.70 31.56 10.01
C CYS A 36 -17.58 30.07 10.29
N ALA A 37 -18.68 29.47 10.72
CA ALA A 37 -18.88 28.05 10.65
C ALA A 37 -18.81 27.65 9.17
N LEU A 38 -17.63 27.20 8.74
CA LEU A 38 -17.49 26.37 7.56
C LEU A 38 -17.17 24.99 8.10
N THR A 39 -18.24 24.25 8.40
CA THR A 39 -18.25 22.80 8.43
C THR A 39 -17.72 22.30 7.10
N ALA A 40 -16.40 22.15 6.99
CA ALA A 40 -15.78 21.27 6.02
C ALA A 40 -16.15 19.86 6.45
N ALA A 41 -17.32 19.40 6.00
CA ALA A 41 -17.67 17.99 6.05
C ALA A 41 -16.58 17.25 5.28
N ILE A 42 -15.69 16.61 6.04
CA ILE A 42 -14.72 15.65 5.57
C ILE A 42 -15.54 14.54 4.90
N LEU A 43 -15.74 14.66 3.59
CA LEU A 43 -16.12 13.55 2.74
C LEU A 43 -14.90 12.62 2.64
N CYS A 44 -14.55 11.98 3.75
CA CYS A 44 -13.96 10.65 3.70
C CYS A 44 -15.10 9.70 3.30
N GLY A 45 -15.61 9.86 2.08
CA GLY A 45 -16.45 8.87 1.44
C GLY A 45 -15.65 7.58 1.41
N GLY A 46 -16.20 6.54 2.04
CA GLY A 46 -15.51 5.33 2.43
C GLY A 46 -14.50 4.87 1.38
N MET A 47 -13.22 5.02 1.71
CA MET A 47 -12.24 4.10 1.17
C MET A 47 -12.75 2.73 1.62
N PRO A 48 -13.08 1.80 0.70
CA PRO A 48 -13.28 0.44 1.13
C PRO A 48 -12.03 0.08 1.92
N ALA A 49 -12.21 -0.31 3.19
CA ALA A 49 -11.13 -0.99 3.87
C ALA A 49 -10.77 -2.13 2.92
N ALA A 50 -9.58 -2.10 2.32
CA ALA A 50 -9.13 -3.24 1.57
C ALA A 50 -9.05 -4.36 2.61
N HIS A 51 -10.01 -5.28 2.57
CA HIS A 51 -9.98 -6.44 3.43
C HIS A 51 -8.70 -7.18 3.04
N ALA A 52 -7.75 -7.24 3.97
CA ALA A 52 -6.49 -7.91 3.75
C ALA A 52 -6.63 -9.32 4.34
N CYS A 53 -6.49 -10.33 3.49
CA CYS A 53 -6.32 -11.68 3.96
C CYS A 53 -4.92 -11.80 4.57
N THR A 54 -4.79 -12.42 5.73
CA THR A 54 -3.50 -12.60 6.38
C THR A 54 -3.06 -14.06 6.27
N ALA A 55 -1.78 -14.29 5.97
CA ALA A 55 -1.24 -15.64 5.80
C ALA A 55 0.11 -15.79 6.51
N GLY A 56 0.19 -16.76 7.44
CA GLY A 56 1.42 -17.17 8.11
C GLY A 56 1.88 -18.58 7.73
N SER A 57 1.09 -19.30 6.94
CA SER A 57 1.33 -20.68 6.53
C SER A 57 0.90 -20.96 5.09
N THR A 58 1.34 -22.08 4.54
CA THR A 58 0.95 -22.53 3.18
C THR A 58 -0.56 -22.65 3.01
N ALA A 59 -1.25 -23.20 4.01
CA ALA A 59 -2.70 -23.42 3.95
C ALA A 59 -3.48 -22.11 3.95
N GLU A 60 -3.09 -21.16 4.80
CA GLU A 60 -3.70 -19.82 4.85
C GLU A 60 -3.43 -19.04 3.56
N LEU A 61 -2.20 -19.10 3.03
CA LEU A 61 -1.86 -18.45 1.77
C LEU A 61 -2.69 -19.01 0.60
N ALA A 62 -2.85 -20.33 0.54
CA ALA A 62 -3.70 -20.97 -0.47
C ALA A 62 -5.16 -20.52 -0.34
N ALA A 63 -5.69 -20.44 0.89
CA ALA A 63 -7.04 -19.94 1.15
C ALA A 63 -7.19 -18.47 0.69
N CYS A 64 -6.23 -17.60 1.02
CA CYS A 64 -6.22 -16.20 0.58
C CYS A 64 -6.21 -16.05 -0.95
N ILE A 65 -5.44 -16.89 -1.65
CA ILE A 65 -5.40 -16.91 -3.12
C ILE A 65 -6.77 -17.23 -3.71
N THR A 66 -7.45 -18.25 -3.17
CA THR A 66 -8.81 -18.62 -3.61
C THR A 66 -9.91 -17.69 -3.11
N GLY A 67 -9.62 -16.87 -2.10
CA GLY A 67 -10.51 -15.85 -1.58
C GLY A 67 -10.67 -14.67 -2.53
N ASN A 68 -11.38 -13.63 -2.09
CA ASN A 68 -11.70 -12.45 -2.91
C ASN A 68 -11.04 -11.16 -2.43
N ASP A 69 -10.16 -11.25 -1.43
CA ASP A 69 -9.48 -10.11 -0.81
C ASP A 69 -8.44 -9.50 -1.75
N ALA A 70 -8.58 -8.23 -2.09
CA ALA A 70 -7.68 -7.53 -3.01
C ALA A 70 -6.21 -7.46 -2.49
N VAL A 71 -6.00 -7.68 -1.20
CA VAL A 71 -4.69 -7.65 -0.55
C VAL A 71 -4.45 -8.93 0.24
N ILE A 72 -3.24 -9.48 0.13
CA ILE A 72 -2.74 -10.59 0.93
C ILE A 72 -1.51 -10.09 1.70
N ASP A 73 -1.60 -10.04 3.02
CA ASP A 73 -0.50 -9.67 3.90
C ASP A 73 0.12 -10.93 4.50
N LEU A 74 1.39 -11.18 4.20
CA LEU A 74 2.13 -12.23 4.87
C LEU A 74 2.45 -11.77 6.29
N THR A 75 2.26 -12.65 7.26
CA THR A 75 2.54 -12.39 8.69
C THR A 75 3.79 -13.12 9.18
N ALA A 76 4.30 -14.07 8.38
CA ALA A 76 5.52 -14.83 8.63
C ALA A 76 6.17 -15.27 7.31
N SER A 77 7.41 -15.74 7.39
CA SER A 77 8.04 -16.48 6.29
C SER A 77 7.38 -17.86 6.15
N ILE A 78 7.13 -18.28 4.91
CA ILE A 78 6.37 -19.49 4.58
C ILE A 78 7.28 -20.42 3.78
N THR A 79 7.51 -21.63 4.29
CA THR A 79 8.03 -22.75 3.50
C THR A 79 6.87 -23.55 2.96
N LEU A 80 6.77 -23.65 1.63
CA LEU A 80 5.70 -24.36 0.96
C LEU A 80 5.76 -25.85 1.28
N SER A 81 4.61 -26.39 1.65
CA SER A 81 4.37 -27.82 1.90
C SER A 81 3.39 -28.43 0.89
N GLY A 82 2.94 -27.63 -0.08
CA GLY A 82 1.98 -28.00 -1.10
C GLY A 82 1.93 -26.96 -2.23
N HIS A 83 1.27 -27.30 -3.33
CA HIS A 83 1.11 -26.39 -4.46
C HIS A 83 0.15 -25.26 -4.12
N LEU A 84 0.56 -24.03 -4.42
CA LEU A 84 -0.34 -22.88 -4.37
C LEU A 84 -1.34 -22.93 -5.55
N PRO A 85 -2.61 -22.55 -5.33
CA PRO A 85 -3.59 -22.38 -6.39
C PRO A 85 -3.18 -21.29 -7.39
N VAL A 86 -3.89 -21.23 -8.51
CA VAL A 86 -3.69 -20.20 -9.54
C VAL A 86 -4.29 -18.87 -9.07
N LEU A 87 -3.59 -17.77 -9.31
CA LEU A 87 -4.07 -16.41 -9.13
C LEU A 87 -4.79 -15.97 -10.40
N GLU A 88 -6.11 -15.81 -10.33
CA GLU A 88 -6.98 -15.46 -11.47
C GLU A 88 -7.67 -14.10 -11.28
N ARG A 89 -7.06 -13.21 -10.51
CA ARG A 89 -7.62 -11.91 -10.13
C ARG A 89 -6.55 -10.88 -9.83
N ASP A 90 -6.96 -9.62 -9.78
CA ASP A 90 -6.10 -8.55 -9.31
C ASP A 90 -5.83 -8.71 -7.82
N VAL A 91 -4.55 -8.71 -7.44
CA VAL A 91 -4.13 -8.85 -6.05
C VAL A 91 -2.83 -8.11 -5.77
N THR A 92 -2.72 -7.57 -4.55
CA THR A 92 -1.46 -7.11 -3.98
C THR A 92 -1.01 -8.07 -2.89
N ILE A 93 0.21 -8.60 -3.00
CA ILE A 93 0.82 -9.47 -2.01
C ILE A 93 1.91 -8.69 -1.30
N ASN A 94 1.74 -8.45 0.00
CA ASN A 94 2.73 -7.76 0.82
C ASN A 94 3.51 -8.76 1.66
N GLY A 95 4.80 -8.87 1.37
CA GLY A 95 5.76 -9.70 2.11
C GLY A 95 6.49 -8.96 3.22
N GLN A 96 6.08 -7.74 3.59
CA GLN A 96 6.79 -6.92 4.57
C GLN A 96 6.01 -6.79 5.88
N GLY A 97 6.64 -7.14 6.99
CA GLY A 97 6.05 -6.96 8.31
C GLY A 97 6.13 -5.51 8.82
N LEU A 98 5.46 -5.25 9.94
CA LEU A 98 5.28 -3.91 10.54
C LEU A 98 6.59 -3.16 10.84
N TYR A 99 7.70 -3.88 11.02
CA TYR A 99 9.02 -3.30 11.32
C TYR A 99 9.97 -3.29 10.11
N GLY A 100 9.44 -3.39 8.89
CA GLY A 100 10.25 -3.40 7.66
C GLY A 100 10.95 -4.74 7.38
N GLN A 101 10.69 -5.76 8.20
CA GLN A 101 11.18 -7.12 7.98
C GLN A 101 10.60 -7.69 6.68
N ARG A 102 11.46 -8.30 5.86
CA ARG A 102 11.05 -8.98 4.63
C ARG A 102 10.85 -10.46 4.91
N PHE A 103 9.65 -10.95 4.63
CA PHE A 103 9.34 -12.37 4.71
C PHE A 103 9.86 -13.12 3.49
N VAL A 104 10.00 -14.43 3.66
CA VAL A 104 10.48 -15.36 2.63
C VAL A 104 9.36 -16.29 2.24
N LEU A 105 9.12 -16.46 0.95
CA LEU A 105 8.37 -17.58 0.39
C LEU A 105 9.39 -18.59 -0.17
N ASP A 106 9.52 -19.73 0.50
CA ASP A 106 10.46 -20.80 0.15
C ASP A 106 9.72 -21.98 -0.50
N GLY A 107 10.11 -22.37 -1.70
CA GLY A 107 9.51 -23.49 -2.42
C GLY A 107 9.98 -24.89 -2.01
N ALA A 108 10.86 -24.99 -1.02
CA ALA A 108 11.53 -26.23 -0.57
C ALA A 108 12.27 -26.98 -1.70
N GLY A 109 12.57 -26.32 -2.82
CA GLY A 109 13.10 -26.94 -4.05
C GLY A 109 12.08 -27.82 -4.80
N GLN A 110 10.85 -27.92 -4.31
CA GLN A 110 9.83 -28.87 -4.79
C GLN A 110 8.61 -28.17 -5.39
N PHE A 111 8.25 -27.01 -4.88
CA PHE A 111 7.02 -26.31 -5.22
C PHE A 111 7.28 -25.07 -6.06
N ARG A 112 6.34 -24.80 -6.97
CA ARG A 112 6.27 -23.54 -7.72
C ARG A 112 5.79 -22.42 -6.79
N GLY A 113 6.22 -21.20 -7.06
CA GLY A 113 5.64 -20.01 -6.45
C GLY A 113 4.28 -19.63 -7.04
N PHE A 114 3.96 -18.35 -6.99
CA PHE A 114 2.74 -17.81 -7.58
C PHE A 114 2.65 -18.10 -9.08
N PHE A 115 1.47 -18.54 -9.51
CA PHE A 115 1.15 -18.69 -10.92
C PHE A 115 -0.03 -17.79 -11.25
N ILE A 116 0.22 -16.79 -12.09
CA ILE A 116 -0.76 -15.79 -12.47
C ILE A 116 -1.44 -16.27 -13.74
N GLY A 117 -2.68 -16.73 -13.62
CA GLY A 117 -3.52 -17.13 -14.75
C GLY A 117 -4.16 -15.93 -15.44
N SER A 118 -4.58 -14.94 -14.65
CA SER A 118 -5.19 -13.71 -15.15
C SER A 118 -5.08 -12.57 -14.13
N GLY A 119 -5.42 -11.35 -14.57
CA GLY A 119 -5.35 -10.15 -13.73
C GLY A 119 -3.93 -9.61 -13.53
N THR A 120 -3.81 -8.69 -12.59
CA THR A 120 -2.58 -7.98 -12.24
C THR A 120 -2.17 -8.34 -10.83
N THR A 121 -0.96 -8.90 -10.67
CA THR A 121 -0.40 -9.19 -9.36
C THR A 121 0.76 -8.26 -9.05
N THR A 122 0.65 -7.53 -7.94
CA THR A 122 1.75 -6.73 -7.38
C THR A 122 2.35 -7.47 -6.19
N VAL A 123 3.66 -7.62 -6.15
CA VAL A 123 4.37 -8.24 -5.03
C VAL A 123 5.32 -7.22 -4.40
N ASN A 124 5.07 -6.89 -3.14
CA ASN A 124 5.82 -5.87 -2.41
C ASN A 124 6.65 -6.49 -1.30
N GLY A 125 7.96 -6.24 -1.31
CA GLY A 125 8.82 -6.55 -0.18
C GLY A 125 8.83 -8.03 0.24
N LEU A 126 8.79 -8.96 -0.72
CA LEU A 126 8.85 -10.40 -0.52
C LEU A 126 10.14 -10.99 -1.10
N THR A 127 10.81 -11.87 -0.37
CA THR A 127 11.89 -12.70 -0.92
C THR A 127 11.29 -14.02 -1.39
N MET A 128 11.58 -14.43 -2.63
CA MET A 128 11.14 -15.69 -3.20
C MET A 128 12.35 -16.56 -3.52
N GLN A 129 12.44 -17.75 -2.91
CA GLN A 129 13.62 -18.61 -3.01
C GLN A 129 13.25 -20.09 -3.11
N ASN A 130 14.17 -20.90 -3.65
CA ASN A 130 14.00 -22.35 -3.79
C ASN A 130 12.68 -22.76 -4.47
N LEU A 131 12.10 -21.88 -5.30
CA LEU A 131 10.90 -22.16 -6.06
C LEU A 131 11.27 -22.90 -7.34
N ARG A 132 10.41 -23.83 -7.76
CA ARG A 132 10.53 -24.46 -9.07
C ARG A 132 9.95 -23.55 -10.14
N ALA A 133 10.76 -23.19 -11.13
CA ALA A 133 10.27 -22.58 -12.35
C ALA A 133 9.52 -23.66 -13.16
N GLN A 134 8.21 -23.51 -13.31
CA GLN A 134 7.37 -24.35 -14.15
C GLN A 134 6.48 -23.41 -14.96
N GLY A 135 6.41 -23.60 -16.28
CA GLY A 135 5.59 -22.78 -17.18
C GLY A 135 4.08 -22.93 -16.92
N GLY A 136 3.28 -22.09 -17.59
CA GLY A 136 1.84 -22.32 -17.72
C GLY A 136 1.60 -23.46 -18.71
N ALA A 137 0.69 -24.38 -18.37
CA ALA A 137 0.21 -25.42 -19.26
C ALA A 137 -0.88 -24.88 -20.18
#